data_AF-A0A6P5T2C8-F1
#
_entry.id   AF-A0A6P5T2C8-F1
#
_cell.length_a   1.000
_cell.length_b   1.000
_cell.length_c   1.000
_cell.angle_alpha   90.00
_cell.angle_beta   90.00
_cell.angle_gamma   90.00
#
_symmetry.space_group_name_H-M   'P 1'
#
loop_
_entity.id
_entity.type
_entity.pdbx_description
1 polymer ?
#
loop_
_entity_poly.entity_id
_entity_poly.type
_entity_poly.pdbx_seq_one_letter_code
_entity_poly.pdbx_strand_id
1 'polypeptide(L)'
;MGDGKNLAKLEFAALNISGDNYLSWVLDAKIYLRANGFGKTIEDGSDASPEENAKTMIFLRRHIHEELKSEYVVVDEPLVLWKALCERYNHQKTVTLPRARYEWTHLRCQDFKTVSEYNSDMHKITSLMKLCVENISEEDMLEKTEYISCLKCASAAAI
;
A
#
# COMPACT_ATOMS: atom_id res chain seq x y z
N MET A 1 -3.98 -25.55 27.38
CA MET A 1 -3.20 -24.36 27.80
C MET A 1 -3.06 -23.49 26.56
N GLY A 2 -3.98 -22.54 26.40
CA GLY A 2 -3.95 -21.62 25.26
C GLY A 2 -3.07 -20.46 25.65
N ASP A 3 -1.85 -20.41 25.11
CA ASP A 3 -1.00 -19.24 25.26
C ASP A 3 -1.67 -18.10 24.49
N GLY A 4 -2.32 -17.22 25.26
CA GLY A 4 -2.85 -15.97 24.76
C GLY A 4 -1.71 -15.20 24.12
N LYS A 5 -1.61 -15.25 22.79
CA LYS A 5 -0.73 -14.36 22.05
C LYS A 5 -1.11 -12.95 22.46
N ASN A 6 -0.26 -12.34 23.27
CA ASN A 6 -0.30 -10.91 23.52
C ASN A 6 0.13 -10.25 22.20
N LEU A 7 -0.78 -10.21 21.24
CA LEU A 7 -0.61 -9.54 19.97
C LEU A 7 -0.67 -8.05 20.28
N ALA A 8 0.47 -7.50 20.73
CA ALA A 8 0.65 -6.08 20.80
C ALA A 8 0.17 -5.49 19.47
N LYS A 9 -0.88 -4.66 19.53
CA LYS A 9 -1.55 -4.11 18.36
C LYS A 9 -0.49 -3.52 17.43
N LEU A 10 -0.43 -4.03 16.22
CA LEU A 10 0.49 -3.51 15.21
C LEU A 10 0.07 -2.09 14.85
N GLU A 11 1.07 -1.28 14.52
CA GLU A 11 0.93 0.10 14.10
C GLU A 11 0.19 0.19 12.76
N PHE A 12 0.43 -0.79 11.88
CA PHE A 12 -0.27 -1.00 10.60
C PHE A 12 -0.22 -2.48 10.21
N ALA A 13 -0.88 -2.83 9.10
CA ALA A 13 -0.93 -4.22 8.64
C ALA A 13 0.46 -4.77 8.30
N ALA A 14 0.80 -5.96 8.81
CA ALA A 14 2.04 -6.65 8.44
C ALA A 14 2.06 -7.01 6.95
N LEU A 15 3.25 -7.07 6.35
CA LEU A 15 3.45 -7.54 4.99
C LEU A 15 2.97 -8.98 4.88
N ASN A 16 2.02 -9.23 3.99
CA ASN A 16 1.51 -10.57 3.72
C ASN A 16 2.52 -11.37 2.88
N ILE A 17 2.36 -12.69 2.87
CA ILE A 17 3.23 -13.58 2.09
C ILE A 17 3.03 -13.46 0.57
N SER A 18 1.84 -13.07 0.11
CA SER A 18 1.58 -12.86 -1.32
C SER A 18 2.26 -11.58 -1.85
N GLY A 19 2.51 -10.61 -0.98
CA GLY A 19 3.00 -9.29 -1.34
C GLY A 19 1.91 -8.31 -1.80
N ASP A 20 0.63 -8.67 -1.76
CA ASP A 20 -0.44 -7.82 -2.30
C ASP A 20 -0.53 -6.45 -1.60
N ASN A 21 -0.12 -6.38 -0.33
CA ASN A 21 -0.06 -5.13 0.44
C ASN A 21 1.34 -4.50 0.49
N TYR A 22 2.28 -4.96 -0.35
CA TYR A 22 3.68 -4.52 -0.31
C TYR A 22 3.84 -3.01 -0.49
N LEU A 23 3.10 -2.39 -1.42
CA LEU A 23 3.25 -0.95 -1.69
C LEU A 23 2.77 -0.09 -0.51
N SER A 24 1.63 -0.43 0.10
CA SER A 24 1.15 0.24 1.31
C SER A 24 2.08 -0.02 2.49
N TRP A 25 2.57 -1.25 2.64
CA TRP A 25 3.49 -1.63 3.71
C TRP A 25 4.81 -0.83 3.62
N VAL A 26 5.38 -0.67 2.42
CA VAL A 26 6.59 0.14 2.21
C VAL A 26 6.35 1.59 2.61
N LEU A 27 5.20 2.16 2.26
CA LEU A 27 4.84 3.53 2.60
C LEU A 27 4.75 3.70 4.12
N ASP A 28 3.98 2.84 4.79
CA ASP A 28 3.78 2.90 6.24
C ASP A 28 5.08 2.66 7.01
N ALA A 29 5.89 1.68 6.60
CA ALA A 29 7.18 1.40 7.20
C ALA A 29 8.14 2.59 7.07
N LYS A 30 8.22 3.21 5.89
CA LYS A 30 9.06 4.41 5.69
C LYS A 30 8.60 5.60 6.54
N ILE A 31 7.29 5.81 6.66
CA ILE A 31 6.72 6.87 7.51
C ILE A 31 7.09 6.62 8.97
N TYR A 32 6.89 5.39 9.45
CA TYR A 32 7.23 5.01 10.82
C TYR A 32 8.72 5.21 11.12
N LEU A 33 9.59 4.67 10.27
CA LEU A 33 11.05 4.79 10.46
C LEU A 33 11.48 6.25 10.47
N ARG A 34 10.97 7.08 9.55
CA ARG A 34 11.26 8.52 9.53
C ARG A 34 10.78 9.23 10.80
N ALA A 35 9.55 8.96 11.22
CA ALA A 35 8.97 9.59 12.41
C ALA A 35 9.76 9.27 13.70
N ASN A 36 10.44 8.13 13.73
CA ASN A 36 11.25 7.68 14.87
C ASN A 36 12.76 7.93 14.68
N GLY A 37 13.19 8.62 13.63
CA GLY A 37 14.61 8.90 13.37
C GLY A 37 15.41 7.72 12.82
N PHE A 38 14.76 6.60 12.50
CA PHE A 38 15.38 5.37 11.98
C PHE A 38 15.39 5.30 10.45
N GLY A 39 15.01 6.36 9.73
CA GLY A 39 14.93 6.33 8.26
C GLY A 39 16.23 5.91 7.57
N LYS A 40 17.39 6.31 8.13
CA LYS A 40 18.72 6.01 7.59
C LYS A 40 19.12 4.53 7.67
N THR A 41 18.48 3.71 8.51
CA THR A 41 18.89 2.30 8.72
C THR A 41 18.57 1.39 7.53
N ILE A 42 17.73 1.87 6.60
CA ILE A 42 17.35 1.17 5.36
C ILE A 42 17.96 1.83 4.11
N GLU A 43 18.93 2.73 4.29
CA GLU A 43 19.66 3.41 3.21
C GLU A 43 21.08 2.87 3.07
N ASP A 44 21.62 2.91 1.85
CA ASP A 44 22.99 2.50 1.56
C ASP A 44 24.02 3.45 2.18
N GLY A 45 25.11 2.90 2.72
CA GLY A 45 26.18 3.70 3.33
C GLY A 45 25.76 4.38 4.64
N SER A 46 24.72 3.89 5.29
CA SER A 46 24.22 4.40 6.57
C SER A 46 25.29 4.42 7.67
N ASP A 47 25.26 5.47 8.48
CA ASP A 47 26.03 5.60 9.73
C ASP A 47 25.21 5.22 10.97
N ALA A 48 24.13 4.46 10.78
CA ALA A 48 23.27 4.01 11.86
C ALA A 48 24.05 3.26 12.96
N SER A 49 23.77 3.62 14.20
CA SER A 49 24.29 2.95 15.37
C SER A 49 23.74 1.51 15.47
N PRO A 50 24.46 0.61 16.18
CA PRO A 50 23.96 -0.74 16.45
C PRO A 50 22.58 -0.76 17.13
N GLU A 51 22.29 0.24 17.97
CA GLU A 51 21.00 0.37 18.65
C GLU A 51 19.86 0.73 17.66
N GLU A 52 20.10 1.69 16.75
CA GLU A 52 19.13 2.04 15.70
C GLU A 52 18.86 0.85 14.78
N ASN A 53 19.91 0.08 14.43
CA ASN A 53 19.79 -1.13 13.64
C ASN A 53 18.96 -2.20 14.37
N ALA A 54 19.26 -2.47 15.64
CA ALA A 54 18.49 -3.45 16.43
C ALA A 54 17.01 -3.06 16.55
N LYS A 55 16.70 -1.78 16.81
CA LYS A 55 15.32 -1.28 16.88
C LYS A 55 14.58 -1.41 15.55
N THR A 56 15.25 -1.05 14.45
CA THR A 56 14.70 -1.21 13.09
C THR A 56 14.45 -2.69 12.79
N MET A 57 15.38 -3.58 13.15
CA MET A 57 15.25 -5.01 12.90
C MET A 57 14.06 -5.61 13.64
N ILE A 58 13.88 -5.28 14.93
CA ILE A 58 12.73 -5.71 15.73
C ILE A 58 11.43 -5.22 15.09
N PHE A 59 11.40 -3.95 14.67
CA PHE A 59 10.25 -3.37 13.99
C PHE A 59 9.91 -4.09 12.68
N LEU A 60 10.88 -4.28 11.78
CA LEU A 60 10.68 -4.96 10.50
C LEU A 60 10.20 -6.39 10.71
N ARG A 61 10.85 -7.16 11.60
CA ARG A 61 10.41 -8.52 11.90
C ARG A 61 8.97 -8.52 12.42
N ARG A 62 8.61 -7.62 13.34
CA ARG A 62 7.23 -7.54 13.87
C ARG A 62 6.18 -7.26 12.79
N HIS A 63 6.57 -6.59 11.70
CA HIS A 63 5.68 -6.16 10.62
C HIS A 63 5.75 -7.00 9.34
N ILE A 64 6.30 -8.22 9.38
CA ILE A 64 6.25 -9.16 8.26
C ILE A 64 5.60 -10.49 8.67
N HIS A 65 5.03 -11.20 7.70
CA HIS A 65 4.42 -12.51 7.90
C HIS A 65 5.37 -13.52 8.55
N GLU A 66 4.84 -14.45 9.35
CA GLU A 66 5.64 -15.41 10.12
C GLU A 66 6.51 -16.31 9.23
N GLU A 67 5.98 -16.72 8.09
CA GLU A 67 6.75 -17.51 7.11
C GLU A 67 7.91 -16.70 6.51
N LEU A 68 7.72 -15.39 6.25
CA LEU A 68 8.82 -14.53 5.81
C LEU A 68 9.90 -14.41 6.90
N LYS A 69 9.50 -14.30 8.18
CA LYS A 69 10.48 -14.31 9.29
C LYS A 69 11.30 -15.60 9.34
N SER A 70 10.67 -16.72 8.99
CA SER A 70 11.31 -18.05 8.98
C SER A 70 12.28 -18.17 7.80
N GLU A 71 11.90 -17.68 6.63
CA GLU A 71 12.77 -17.64 5.45
C GLU A 71 14.00 -16.74 5.66
N TYR A 72 13.82 -15.59 6.29
CA TYR A 72 14.90 -14.64 6.58
C TYR A 72 15.44 -14.76 8.01
N VAL A 73 15.40 -15.97 8.61
CA VAL A 73 15.71 -16.14 10.04
C VAL A 73 17.13 -15.73 10.42
N VAL A 74 18.09 -15.99 9.52
CA VAL A 74 19.52 -15.70 9.69
C VAL A 74 19.91 -14.27 9.35
N VAL A 75 18.98 -13.47 8.80
CA VAL A 75 19.24 -12.06 8.51
C VAL A 75 19.11 -11.28 9.82
N ASP A 76 20.17 -10.59 10.21
CA ASP A 76 20.26 -9.76 11.42
C ASP A 76 20.47 -8.27 11.12
N GLU A 77 20.75 -7.92 9.86
CA GLU A 77 20.87 -6.55 9.39
C GLU A 77 19.56 -6.01 8.75
N PRO A 78 19.04 -4.85 9.21
CA PRO A 78 17.79 -4.28 8.69
C PRO A 78 17.84 -3.95 7.19
N LEU A 79 18.95 -3.37 6.72
CA LEU A 79 19.13 -2.99 5.32
C LEU A 79 19.08 -4.22 4.40
N VAL A 80 19.70 -5.32 4.82
CA VAL A 80 19.70 -6.59 4.07
C VAL A 80 18.28 -7.14 3.98
N LEU A 81 17.55 -7.19 5.10
CA LEU A 81 16.15 -7.63 5.10
C LEU A 81 15.27 -6.73 4.23
N TRP A 82 15.42 -5.41 4.37
CA TRP A 82 14.67 -4.43 3.59
C TRP A 82 14.88 -4.61 2.08
N LYS A 83 16.14 -4.78 1.65
CA LYS A 83 16.48 -5.01 0.24
C LYS A 83 15.94 -6.33 -0.28
N ALA A 84 16.04 -7.41 0.50
CA ALA A 84 15.51 -8.71 0.10
C ALA A 84 13.99 -8.68 -0.10
N LEU A 85 13.25 -8.01 0.79
CA LEU A 85 11.81 -7.78 0.63
C LEU A 85 11.51 -6.89 -0.58
N CYS A 86 12.32 -5.86 -0.82
CA CYS A 86 12.19 -5.02 -2.00
C CYS A 86 12.40 -5.80 -3.30
N GLU A 87 13.43 -6.62 -3.38
CA GLU A 87 13.72 -7.44 -4.54
C GLU A 87 12.59 -8.45 -4.83
N ARG A 88 12.10 -9.12 -3.78
CA ARG A 88 11.03 -10.10 -3.90
C ARG A 88 9.73 -9.49 -4.41
N TYR A 89 9.33 -8.32 -3.91
CA TYR A 89 7.99 -7.76 -4.14
C TYR A 89 7.96 -6.50 -5.02
N ASN A 90 9.10 -6.04 -5.54
CA ASN A 90 9.19 -4.92 -6.50
C ASN A 90 8.16 -5.06 -7.64
N HIS A 91 8.00 -6.28 -8.17
CA HIS A 91 7.07 -6.59 -9.25
C HIS A 91 5.61 -6.22 -8.93
N GLN A 92 5.24 -6.05 -7.66
CA GLN A 92 3.88 -5.61 -7.30
C GLN A 92 3.54 -4.25 -7.90
N LYS A 93 4.53 -3.37 -8.12
CA LYS A 93 4.30 -2.12 -8.87
C LYS A 93 3.83 -2.37 -10.30
N THR A 94 4.38 -3.39 -10.97
CA THR A 94 4.08 -3.69 -12.37
C THR A 94 2.75 -4.43 -12.52
N VAL A 95 2.24 -5.05 -11.47
CA VAL A 95 0.92 -5.72 -11.46
C VAL A 95 -0.19 -4.79 -10.96
N THR A 96 0.11 -3.97 -9.96
CA THR A 96 -0.88 -3.06 -9.33
C THR A 96 -1.34 -1.99 -10.32
N LEU A 97 -0.41 -1.39 -11.07
CA LEU A 97 -0.76 -0.28 -11.96
C LEU A 97 -1.67 -0.70 -13.15
N PRO A 98 -1.37 -1.76 -13.92
CA PRO A 98 -2.28 -2.24 -14.95
C PRO A 98 -3.65 -2.64 -14.41
N ARG A 99 -3.69 -3.27 -13.23
CA ARG A 99 -4.95 -3.61 -12.57
C ARG A 99 -5.76 -2.37 -12.21
N ALA A 100 -5.14 -1.37 -11.59
CA ALA A 100 -5.83 -0.13 -11.23
C ALA A 100 -6.31 0.64 -12.47
N ARG A 101 -5.55 0.64 -13.58
CA ARG A 101 -5.99 1.18 -14.87
C ARG A 101 -7.18 0.42 -15.45
N TYR A 102 -7.17 -0.90 -15.35
CA TYR A 102 -8.31 -1.72 -15.77
C TYR A 102 -9.55 -1.40 -14.94
N GLU A 103 -9.42 -1.37 -13.61
CA GLU A 103 -10.51 -1.02 -12.69
C GLU A 103 -11.01 0.41 -12.97
N TRP A 104 -10.11 1.37 -13.21
CA TRP A 104 -10.47 2.74 -13.60
C TRP A 104 -11.29 2.76 -14.89
N THR A 105 -10.80 2.13 -15.97
CA THR A 105 -11.49 2.13 -17.27
C THR A 105 -12.87 1.47 -17.22
N HIS A 106 -13.06 0.50 -16.34
CA HIS A 106 -14.33 -0.24 -16.18
C HIS A 106 -15.21 0.27 -15.05
N LEU A 107 -14.79 1.31 -14.31
CA LEU A 107 -15.59 1.90 -13.24
C LEU A 107 -16.80 2.64 -13.83
N ARG A 108 -18.02 2.19 -13.50
CA ARG A 108 -19.27 2.83 -13.95
C ARG A 108 -20.19 3.10 -12.76
N CYS A 109 -20.71 4.33 -12.65
CA CYS A 109 -21.63 4.68 -11.56
C CYS A 109 -22.91 3.84 -11.53
N GLN A 110 -23.40 3.36 -12.67
CA GLN A 110 -24.59 2.50 -12.73
C GLN A 110 -24.41 1.16 -12.01
N ASP A 111 -23.17 0.72 -11.78
CA ASP A 111 -22.88 -0.51 -11.05
C ASP A 111 -23.00 -0.32 -9.52
N PHE A 112 -23.22 0.91 -9.04
CA PHE A 112 -23.30 1.27 -7.62
C PHE A 112 -24.70 1.73 -7.23
N LYS A 113 -25.10 1.44 -5.98
CA LYS A 113 -26.41 1.86 -5.46
C LYS A 113 -26.41 3.34 -5.07
N THR A 114 -25.27 3.85 -4.62
CA THR A 114 -25.13 5.23 -4.18
C THR A 114 -23.91 5.92 -4.78
N VAL A 115 -23.97 7.25 -4.88
CA VAL A 115 -22.82 8.08 -5.30
C VAL A 115 -21.65 7.96 -4.30
N SER A 116 -21.92 7.74 -3.02
CA SER A 116 -20.89 7.58 -2.00
C SER A 116 -20.07 6.29 -2.20
N GLU A 117 -20.72 5.17 -2.53
CA GLU A 117 -20.03 3.91 -2.85
C GLU A 117 -19.15 4.06 -4.09
N TYR A 118 -19.69 4.65 -5.16
CA TYR A 118 -18.94 4.94 -6.38
C TYR A 118 -17.71 5.82 -6.09
N ASN A 119 -17.90 6.92 -5.36
CA ASN A 119 -16.80 7.82 -4.99
C ASN A 119 -15.75 7.10 -4.14
N SER A 120 -16.17 6.24 -3.21
CA SER A 120 -15.25 5.46 -2.39
C SER A 120 -14.33 4.57 -3.23
N ASP A 121 -14.89 3.82 -4.19
CA ASP A 121 -14.11 2.95 -5.06
C ASP A 121 -13.25 3.74 -6.06
N MET A 122 -13.77 4.84 -6.59
CA MET A 122 -12.99 5.79 -7.39
C MET A 122 -11.76 6.28 -6.60
N HIS A 123 -11.93 6.70 -5.35
CA HIS A 123 -10.82 7.14 -4.50
C HIS A 123 -9.81 6.03 -4.19
N LYS A 124 -10.25 4.79 -3.98
CA LYS A 124 -9.35 3.65 -3.80
C LYS A 124 -8.48 3.42 -5.03
N ILE A 125 -9.09 3.38 -6.22
CA ILE A 125 -8.39 3.17 -7.49
C ILE A 125 -7.38 4.29 -7.74
N THR A 126 -7.78 5.55 -7.61
CA THR A 126 -6.86 6.68 -7.83
C THR A 126 -5.74 6.74 -6.81
N SER A 127 -5.98 6.35 -5.56
CA SER A 127 -4.94 6.25 -4.54
C SER A 127 -3.89 5.17 -4.88
N LEU A 128 -4.32 4.01 -5.40
CA LEU A 128 -3.41 2.97 -5.88
C LEU A 128 -2.56 3.44 -7.07
N MET A 129 -3.17 4.18 -8.00
CA MET A 129 -2.45 4.75 -9.15
C MET A 129 -1.41 5.78 -8.70
N LYS A 130 -1.77 6.67 -7.77
CA LYS A 130 -0.84 7.63 -7.14
C LYS A 130 0.32 6.93 -6.41
N LEU A 131 0.04 5.84 -5.69
CA LEU A 131 1.06 5.03 -5.01
C LEU A 131 2.06 4.41 -6.00
N CYS A 132 1.63 4.14 -7.24
CA CYS A 132 2.47 3.67 -8.34
C CYS A 132 3.14 4.80 -9.13
N VAL A 133 3.10 6.05 -8.66
CA VAL A 133 3.67 7.25 -9.30
C VAL A 133 2.94 7.65 -10.60
N GLU A 134 1.67 7.29 -10.74
CA GLU A 134 0.80 7.81 -11.80
C GLU A 134 -0.06 8.96 -11.24
N ASN A 135 0.13 10.16 -11.82
CA ASN A 135 -0.61 11.35 -11.42
C ASN A 135 -1.97 11.36 -12.13
N ILE A 136 -3.02 10.98 -11.40
CA ILE A 136 -4.41 11.31 -11.77
C ILE A 136 -4.74 12.65 -11.13
N SER A 137 -5.13 13.62 -11.96
CA SER A 137 -5.54 14.95 -11.52
C SER A 137 -6.96 14.95 -10.94
N GLU A 138 -7.31 16.00 -10.19
CA GLU A 138 -8.69 16.17 -9.73
C GLU A 138 -9.65 16.40 -10.90
N GLU A 139 -9.18 17.02 -12.00
CA GLU A 139 -9.92 17.20 -13.24
C GLU A 139 -10.29 15.86 -13.88
N ASP A 140 -9.34 14.91 -13.97
CA ASP A 140 -9.62 13.55 -14.47
C ASP A 140 -10.68 12.81 -13.64
N MET A 141 -10.71 13.07 -12.32
CA MET A 141 -11.73 12.51 -11.41
C MET A 141 -13.09 13.19 -11.59
N LEU A 142 -13.09 14.50 -11.84
CA LEU A 142 -14.29 15.28 -12.09
C LEU A 142 -14.91 14.92 -13.44
N GLU A 143 -14.16 14.89 -14.54
CA GLU A 143 -14.67 14.47 -15.85
C GLU A 143 -15.35 13.09 -15.78
N LYS A 144 -14.76 12.16 -15.02
CA LYS A 144 -15.32 10.82 -14.82
C LYS A 144 -16.61 10.80 -14.01
N THR A 145 -16.80 11.77 -13.13
CA THR A 145 -18.01 11.94 -12.32
C THR A 145 -19.08 12.74 -13.07
N GLU A 146 -18.67 13.76 -13.84
CA GLU A 146 -19.53 14.68 -14.60
C GLU A 146 -20.13 14.03 -15.86
N TYR A 147 -19.43 13.10 -16.51
CA TYR A 147 -20.00 12.31 -17.62
C TYR A 147 -21.27 11.54 -17.19
N ILE A 148 -21.41 11.25 -15.91
CA ILE A 148 -22.49 10.43 -15.36
C ILE A 148 -23.70 11.27 -14.90
N SER A 149 -23.47 12.47 -14.38
CA SER A 149 -24.57 13.41 -14.09
C SER A 149 -25.24 13.87 -15.39
N CYS A 150 -24.49 14.00 -16.49
CA CYS A 150 -25.03 14.34 -17.80
C CYS A 150 -25.87 13.19 -18.41
N LEU A 151 -25.47 11.92 -18.23
CA LEU A 151 -26.25 10.77 -18.72
C LEU A 151 -27.58 10.55 -17.96
N LYS A 152 -27.62 10.80 -16.64
CA LYS A 152 -28.88 10.75 -15.88
C LYS A 152 -29.83 11.92 -16.20
N CYS A 153 -29.31 13.09 -16.57
CA CYS A 153 -30.14 14.19 -17.07
C CYS A 153 -30.59 13.99 -18.53
N ALA A 154 -29.76 13.39 -19.39
CA ALA A 154 -30.11 13.15 -20.80
C ALA A 154 -31.21 12.09 -20.97
N SER A 155 -31.30 11.08 -20.09
CA SER A 155 -32.39 10.09 -20.12
C SER A 155 -33.70 10.59 -19.48
N ALA A 156 -33.65 11.66 -18.68
CA ALA A 156 -34.83 12.27 -18.05
C ALA A 156 -35.46 13.40 -18.90
N ALA A 157 -34.79 13.84 -19.97
CA ALA A 157 -35.25 14.90 -20.87
C ALA A 157 -35.83 14.36 -22.21
N ALA A 158 -35.98 13.04 -22.36
CA ALA A 158 -36.44 12.39 -23.59
C ALA A 158 -37.74 11.55 -23.41
N ILE A 159 -38.57 11.87 -22.42
CA ILE A 159 -39.96 11.37 -22.29
C ILE A 159 -40.89 12.56 -22.03
#